data_AF-A0A1Y1X5M5-F1
#
_entry.id   AF-A0A1Y1X5M5-F1
#
_cell.length_a   1.000
_cell.length_b   1.000
_cell.length_c   1.000
_cell.angle_alpha   90.00
_cell.angle_beta   90.00
_cell.angle_gamma   90.00
#
_symmetry.space_group_name_H-M   'P 1'
#
loop_
_entity.id
_entity.type
_entity.pdbx_description
1 polymer ?
#
loop_
_entity_poly.entity_id
_entity_poly.type
_entity_poly.pdbx_seq_one_letter_code
_entity_poly.pdbx_strand_id
1 'polypeptide(L)'
;MSDNILTKNSKETGTCYNKNFESTLDGFYLQFKDTFFFSFLIQFILVALMYNNVGNGHYWKILFYSSLTGLMAALIENISVAYICVESRSDNNGIVVPFLINEIFWIVTEYSIPYLNLIKMKAISNGKYATIIKYTIYGLFVPFSVMRFLIGFTRMRKGYLNDRSIEIYHGVAFGVMGISDILCTASILYFINNYNRRVTLNPSLFMQYVQHSSYTILIAVDIVSVLLSLLYIFVNIINGNGVILTKNSVLPFHSFKSVFLLILSVDACLFKYGTNTNTCNNNISSVHSEVISSKNYNNLGSNEALSAKNSNVKSSKICYA
;
A
#
# COMPACT_ATOMS: atom_id res chain seq x y z
N MET A 1 29.50 -29.33 14.59
CA MET A 1 28.35 -29.24 13.67
C MET A 1 28.96 -29.21 12.28
N SER A 2 28.79 -30.28 11.50
CA SER A 2 29.25 -30.28 10.11
C SER A 2 28.45 -29.20 9.39
N ASP A 3 29.12 -28.17 8.87
CA ASP A 3 28.49 -27.13 8.07
C ASP A 3 27.97 -27.79 6.78
N ASN A 4 26.72 -28.24 6.81
CA ASN A 4 26.01 -28.63 5.60
C ASN A 4 25.99 -27.40 4.69
N ILE A 5 26.76 -27.47 3.61
CA ILE A 5 26.84 -26.41 2.62
C ILE A 5 25.43 -26.23 2.04
N LEU A 6 24.76 -25.14 2.41
CA LEU A 6 23.43 -24.80 1.91
C LEU A 6 23.51 -24.46 0.43
N THR A 7 22.67 -25.13 -0.37
CA THR A 7 22.55 -24.91 -1.82
C THR A 7 21.12 -24.51 -2.16
N LYS A 8 20.88 -24.03 -3.38
CA LYS A 8 19.53 -23.69 -3.87
C LYS A 8 18.54 -24.86 -3.89
N ASN A 9 19.05 -26.09 -3.87
CA ASN A 9 18.27 -27.32 -3.84
C ASN A 9 17.96 -27.78 -2.41
N SER A 10 18.56 -27.17 -1.39
CA SER A 10 18.32 -27.51 0.01
C SER A 10 16.91 -27.10 0.44
N LYS A 11 16.21 -27.99 1.17
CA LYS A 11 14.84 -27.78 1.68
C LYS A 11 14.68 -26.47 2.45
N GLU A 12 15.70 -26.09 3.20
CA GLU A 12 15.71 -24.89 4.05
C GLU A 12 15.65 -23.58 3.27
N THR A 13 16.15 -23.58 2.02
CA THR A 13 16.17 -22.38 1.18
C THR A 13 14.88 -22.15 0.40
N GLY A 14 14.03 -23.19 0.28
CA GLY A 14 12.74 -23.15 -0.41
C GLY A 14 12.79 -22.73 -1.89
N THR A 15 13.98 -22.69 -2.50
CA THR A 15 14.16 -22.07 -3.83
C THR A 15 13.89 -23.07 -4.95
N CYS A 16 14.70 -24.12 -5.07
CA CYS A 16 14.53 -25.18 -6.07
C CYS A 16 14.15 -26.55 -5.48
N TYR A 17 14.01 -26.66 -4.15
CA TYR A 17 13.64 -27.92 -3.52
C TYR A 17 12.30 -28.44 -4.07
N ASN A 18 12.31 -29.67 -4.61
CA ASN A 18 11.18 -30.30 -5.32
C ASN A 18 10.66 -29.51 -6.55
N LYS A 19 11.45 -28.59 -7.12
CA LYS A 19 11.15 -27.90 -8.36
C LYS A 19 12.16 -28.33 -9.42
N ASN A 20 11.81 -29.35 -10.21
CA ASN A 20 12.60 -29.77 -11.36
C ASN A 20 11.81 -29.42 -12.62
N PHE A 21 12.19 -28.32 -13.26
CA PHE A 21 11.52 -27.88 -14.49
C PHE A 21 12.21 -28.47 -15.71
N GLU A 22 11.43 -29.03 -16.62
CA GLU A 22 11.93 -29.52 -17.91
C GLU A 22 12.42 -28.36 -18.79
N SER A 23 11.72 -27.22 -18.72
CA SER A 23 12.08 -25.99 -19.42
C SER A 23 11.81 -24.76 -18.57
N THR A 24 12.50 -23.65 -18.85
CA THR A 24 12.27 -22.37 -18.15
C THR A 24 10.84 -21.87 -18.32
N LEU A 25 10.23 -22.12 -19.48
CA LEU A 25 8.86 -21.68 -19.78
C LEU A 25 7.83 -22.49 -18.98
N ASP A 26 8.01 -23.81 -18.89
CA ASP A 26 7.20 -24.66 -18.02
C ASP A 26 7.36 -24.26 -16.54
N GLY A 27 8.59 -24.01 -16.11
CA GLY A 27 8.86 -23.51 -14.76
C GLY A 27 8.18 -22.19 -14.45
N PHE A 28 8.11 -21.27 -15.42
CA PHE A 28 7.41 -19.99 -15.26
C PHE A 28 5.90 -20.19 -15.12
N TYR A 29 5.29 -21.06 -15.94
CA TYR A 29 3.86 -21.39 -15.80
C TYR A 29 3.56 -22.07 -14.46
N LEU A 30 4.44 -22.92 -13.96
CA LEU A 30 4.29 -23.53 -12.64
C LEU A 30 4.38 -22.51 -11.50
N GLN A 31 5.13 -21.41 -11.65
CA GLN A 31 5.13 -20.32 -10.67
C GLN A 31 3.78 -19.56 -10.59
N PHE A 32 2.88 -19.65 -11.58
CA PHE A 32 1.53 -19.08 -11.44
C PHE A 32 0.70 -19.74 -10.33
N LYS A 33 1.08 -20.95 -9.89
CA LYS A 33 0.49 -21.58 -8.70
C LYS A 33 0.94 -20.92 -7.40
N ASP A 34 2.01 -20.13 -7.43
CA ASP A 34 2.46 -19.37 -6.27
C ASP A 34 1.45 -18.27 -5.95
N THR A 35 0.88 -18.35 -4.74
CA THR A 35 -0.15 -17.43 -4.26
C THR A 35 0.36 -15.99 -4.23
N PHE A 36 1.64 -15.75 -3.95
CA PHE A 36 2.21 -14.40 -3.90
C PHE A 36 2.28 -13.78 -5.29
N PHE A 37 2.82 -14.52 -6.26
CA PHE A 37 2.91 -14.02 -7.63
C PHE A 37 1.52 -13.69 -8.19
N PHE A 38 0.57 -14.60 -8.00
CA PHE A 38 -0.82 -14.38 -8.44
C PHE A 38 -1.46 -13.18 -7.74
N SER A 39 -1.20 -12.98 -6.44
CA SER A 39 -1.71 -11.83 -5.68
C SER A 39 -1.21 -10.50 -6.25
N PHE A 40 0.07 -10.38 -6.61
CA PHE A 40 0.61 -9.17 -7.24
C PHE A 40 0.02 -8.89 -8.63
N LEU A 41 -0.25 -9.95 -9.41
CA LEU A 41 -0.91 -9.82 -10.70
C LEU A 41 -2.32 -9.26 -10.57
N ILE A 42 -3.14 -9.87 -9.70
CA ILE A 42 -4.52 -9.42 -9.46
C ILE A 42 -4.53 -8.01 -8.86
N GLN A 43 -3.63 -7.73 -7.92
CA GLN A 43 -3.46 -6.40 -7.34
C GLN A 43 -3.18 -5.36 -8.42
N PHE A 44 -2.26 -5.61 -9.35
CA PHE A 44 -1.98 -4.68 -10.44
C PHE A 44 -3.21 -4.43 -11.32
N ILE A 45 -3.90 -5.48 -11.77
CA ILE A 45 -5.09 -5.38 -12.64
C ILE A 45 -6.17 -4.51 -11.97
N LEU A 46 -6.50 -4.80 -10.72
CA LEU A 46 -7.55 -4.08 -9.99
C LEU A 46 -7.15 -2.63 -9.68
N VAL A 47 -5.90 -2.39 -9.28
CA VAL A 47 -5.41 -1.03 -9.02
C VAL A 47 -5.36 -0.21 -10.31
N ALA A 48 -4.97 -0.80 -11.44
CA ALA A 48 -5.00 -0.14 -12.74
C ALA A 48 -6.43 0.23 -13.17
N LEU A 49 -7.39 -0.68 -12.97
CA LEU A 49 -8.80 -0.41 -13.23
C LEU A 49 -9.33 0.72 -12.35
N MET A 50 -9.03 0.72 -11.05
CA MET A 50 -9.44 1.80 -10.15
C MET A 50 -8.75 3.12 -10.51
N TYR A 51 -7.47 3.11 -10.87
CA TYR A 51 -6.73 4.29 -11.32
C TYR A 51 -7.41 4.97 -12.51
N ASN A 52 -7.80 4.18 -13.53
CA ASN A 52 -8.45 4.68 -14.74
C ASN A 52 -9.85 5.24 -14.50
N ASN A 53 -10.65 4.62 -13.62
CA ASN A 53 -12.03 5.03 -13.35
C ASN A 53 -12.14 6.16 -12.33
N VAL A 54 -11.34 6.08 -11.27
CA VAL A 54 -11.42 7.01 -10.14
C VAL A 54 -10.64 8.30 -10.46
N GLY A 55 -9.50 8.22 -11.16
CA GLY A 55 -8.79 9.38 -11.74
C GLY A 55 -7.37 9.64 -11.20
N ASN A 56 -6.65 10.54 -11.89
CA ASN A 56 -5.18 10.69 -11.83
C ASN A 56 -4.62 11.52 -10.66
N GLY A 57 -5.23 11.44 -9.47
CA GLY A 57 -4.72 12.13 -8.27
C GLY A 57 -3.32 11.67 -7.88
N HIS A 58 -2.56 12.51 -7.16
CA HIS A 58 -1.20 12.15 -6.71
C HIS A 58 -1.16 10.84 -5.90
N TYR A 59 -2.16 10.63 -5.02
CA TYR A 59 -2.32 9.39 -4.26
C TYR A 59 -2.52 8.16 -5.15
N TRP A 60 -3.41 8.27 -6.14
CA TRP A 60 -3.70 7.21 -7.12
C TRP A 60 -2.48 6.87 -7.99
N LYS A 61 -1.69 7.88 -8.39
CA LYS A 61 -0.43 7.65 -9.12
C LYS A 61 0.54 6.79 -8.33
N ILE A 62 0.70 7.06 -7.03
CA ILE A 62 1.60 6.28 -6.18
C ILE A 62 1.10 4.85 -6.04
N LEU A 63 -0.19 4.64 -5.78
CA LEU A 63 -0.76 3.29 -5.73
C LEU A 63 -0.51 2.51 -7.03
N PHE A 64 -0.74 3.15 -8.18
CA PHE A 64 -0.50 2.53 -9.49
C PHE A 64 0.96 2.18 -9.73
N TYR A 65 1.90 3.11 -9.50
CA TYR A 65 3.32 2.81 -9.68
C TYR A 65 3.83 1.78 -8.66
N SER A 66 3.26 1.75 -7.46
CA SER A 66 3.62 0.77 -6.43
C SER A 66 3.13 -0.63 -6.79
N SER A 67 1.90 -0.76 -7.31
CA SER A 67 1.39 -2.06 -7.78
C SER A 67 2.12 -2.54 -9.03
N LEU A 68 2.48 -1.63 -9.95
CA LEU A 68 3.28 -1.94 -11.14
C LEU A 68 4.69 -2.44 -10.77
N THR A 69 5.38 -1.72 -9.87
CA THR A 69 6.70 -2.15 -9.39
C THR A 69 6.63 -3.48 -8.65
N GLY A 70 5.56 -3.74 -7.90
CA GLY A 70 5.37 -5.00 -7.20
C GLY A 70 5.18 -6.18 -8.15
N LEU A 71 4.41 -5.96 -9.23
CA LEU A 71 4.29 -6.94 -10.31
C LEU A 71 5.63 -7.20 -11.00
N MET A 72 6.42 -6.15 -11.27
CA MET A 72 7.75 -6.30 -11.89
C MET A 72 8.71 -7.06 -10.99
N ALA A 73 8.71 -6.80 -9.68
CA ALA A 73 9.49 -7.55 -8.71
C ALA A 73 9.11 -9.04 -8.76
N ALA A 74 7.81 -9.33 -8.62
CA ALA A 74 7.31 -10.69 -8.62
C ALA A 74 7.61 -11.42 -9.95
N LEU A 75 7.50 -10.75 -11.11
CA LEU A 75 7.88 -11.32 -12.40
C LEU A 75 9.37 -11.66 -12.47
N ILE A 76 10.25 -10.71 -12.12
CA ILE A 76 11.70 -10.91 -12.16
C ILE A 76 12.11 -12.07 -11.25
N GLU A 77 11.56 -12.13 -10.03
CA GLU A 77 11.84 -13.20 -9.06
C GLU A 77 11.43 -14.57 -9.60
N ASN A 78 10.18 -14.69 -10.08
CA ASN A 78 9.63 -15.98 -10.52
C ASN A 78 10.26 -16.47 -11.83
N ILE A 79 10.56 -15.57 -12.77
CA ILE A 79 11.34 -15.90 -13.98
C ILE A 79 12.74 -16.37 -13.60
N SER A 80 13.38 -15.70 -12.63
CA SER A 80 14.72 -16.08 -12.17
C SER A 80 14.71 -17.46 -11.52
N VAL A 81 13.72 -17.76 -10.66
CA VAL A 81 13.53 -19.09 -10.07
C VAL A 81 13.29 -20.15 -11.15
N ALA A 82 12.39 -19.87 -12.10
CA ALA A 82 12.12 -20.78 -13.22
C ALA A 82 13.38 -21.06 -14.07
N TYR A 83 14.29 -20.09 -14.19
CA TYR A 83 15.54 -20.23 -14.92
C TYR A 83 16.61 -21.03 -14.15
N ILE A 84 16.76 -20.79 -12.84
CA ILE A 84 17.82 -21.45 -12.05
C ILE A 84 17.46 -22.86 -11.59
N CYS A 85 16.18 -23.22 -11.59
CA CYS A 85 15.66 -24.53 -11.18
C CYS A 85 15.37 -25.47 -12.38
N VAL A 86 15.89 -25.17 -13.57
CA VAL A 86 15.87 -26.12 -14.70
C VAL A 86 16.85 -27.27 -14.40
N GLU A 87 16.44 -28.51 -14.73
CA GLU A 87 17.23 -29.72 -14.46
C GLU A 87 18.66 -29.66 -15.02
N SER A 88 18.83 -29.10 -16.23
CA SER A 88 20.15 -28.90 -16.87
C SER A 88 21.12 -28.00 -16.09
N ARG A 89 20.65 -27.32 -15.04
CA ARG A 89 21.42 -26.37 -14.22
C ARG A 89 21.38 -26.67 -12.73
N SER A 90 20.92 -27.86 -12.33
CA SER A 90 20.78 -28.28 -10.93
C SER A 90 22.07 -28.09 -10.11
N ASP A 91 23.23 -28.40 -10.70
CA ASP A 91 24.55 -28.36 -10.05
C ASP A 91 25.24 -26.99 -10.06
N ASN A 92 24.70 -26.02 -10.81
CA ASN A 92 25.32 -24.70 -10.93
C ASN A 92 24.81 -23.73 -9.85
N ASN A 93 25.62 -23.49 -8.82
CA ASN A 93 25.38 -22.54 -7.73
C ASN A 93 25.99 -21.14 -8.01
N GLY A 94 25.86 -20.67 -9.25
CA GLY A 94 26.41 -19.39 -9.68
C GLY A 94 25.71 -18.16 -9.11
N ILE A 95 26.30 -16.99 -9.37
CA ILE A 95 25.78 -15.67 -8.99
C ILE A 95 24.49 -15.38 -9.77
N VAL A 96 23.43 -14.95 -9.07
CA VAL A 96 22.12 -14.64 -9.65
C VAL A 96 21.82 -13.14 -9.54
N VAL A 97 22.34 -12.37 -10.50
CA VAL A 97 22.20 -10.89 -10.55
C VAL A 97 20.74 -10.39 -10.49
N PRO A 98 19.75 -11.05 -11.13
CA PRO A 98 18.36 -10.58 -11.08
C PRO A 98 17.79 -10.40 -9.66
N PHE A 99 18.24 -11.17 -8.67
CA PHE A 99 17.79 -11.01 -7.29
C PHE A 99 18.18 -9.68 -6.66
N LEU A 100 19.29 -9.07 -7.07
CA LEU A 100 19.65 -7.74 -6.59
C LEU A 100 18.77 -6.65 -7.21
N ILE A 101 18.53 -6.76 -8.52
CA ILE A 101 17.66 -5.82 -9.26
C ILE A 101 16.22 -5.89 -8.71
N ASN A 102 15.76 -7.09 -8.40
CA ASN A 102 14.46 -7.35 -7.79
C ASN A 102 14.23 -6.54 -6.50
N GLU A 103 15.24 -6.42 -5.64
CA GLU A 103 15.09 -5.65 -4.39
C GLU A 103 14.87 -4.15 -4.62
N ILE A 104 15.33 -3.58 -5.74
CA ILE A 104 15.05 -2.18 -6.07
C ILE A 104 13.54 -1.98 -6.23
N PHE A 105 12.88 -2.92 -6.92
CA PHE A 105 11.42 -2.89 -7.07
C PHE A 105 10.71 -3.13 -5.73
N TRP A 106 11.18 -4.09 -4.93
CA TRP A 106 10.62 -4.32 -3.59
C TRP A 106 10.73 -3.10 -2.67
N ILE A 107 11.84 -2.35 -2.72
CA ILE A 107 12.01 -1.12 -1.95
C ILE A 107 10.92 -0.11 -2.30
N VAL A 108 10.68 0.11 -3.60
CA VAL A 108 9.67 1.08 -4.07
C VAL A 108 8.27 0.61 -3.70
N THR A 109 7.93 -0.65 -3.98
CA THR A 109 6.61 -1.21 -3.71
C THR A 109 6.27 -1.19 -2.23
N GLU A 110 7.15 -1.67 -1.37
CA GLU A 110 6.80 -1.82 0.04
C GLU A 110 6.88 -0.51 0.80
N TYR A 111 7.88 0.34 0.53
CA TYR A 111 8.00 1.62 1.23
C TYR A 111 6.95 2.64 0.78
N SER A 112 6.25 2.36 -0.31
CA SER A 112 5.09 3.16 -0.71
C SER A 112 4.00 3.23 0.35
N ILE A 113 3.88 2.22 1.23
CA ILE A 113 2.83 2.16 2.26
C ILE A 113 3.03 3.26 3.32
N PRO A 114 4.17 3.36 4.02
CA PRO A 114 4.46 4.51 4.89
C PRO A 114 4.31 5.85 4.18
N TYR A 115 4.68 5.92 2.89
CA TYR A 115 4.58 7.14 2.10
C TYR A 115 3.12 7.53 1.76
N LEU A 116 2.25 6.56 1.48
CA LEU A 116 0.81 6.78 1.29
C LEU A 116 0.16 7.24 2.60
N ASN A 117 0.53 6.64 3.72
CA ASN A 117 0.10 7.07 5.05
C ASN A 117 0.54 8.52 5.35
N LEU A 118 1.77 8.90 4.97
CA LEU A 118 2.26 10.26 5.08
C LEU A 118 1.44 11.26 4.23
N ILE A 119 1.00 10.87 3.04
CA ILE A 119 0.14 11.72 2.19
C ILE A 119 -1.24 11.90 2.82
N LYS A 120 -1.84 10.82 3.37
CA LYS A 120 -3.10 10.90 4.13
C LYS A 120 -2.97 11.87 5.30
N MET A 121 -1.88 11.78 6.06
CA MET A 121 -1.59 12.70 7.16
C MET A 121 -1.48 14.16 6.69
N LYS A 122 -0.76 14.42 5.59
CA LYS A 122 -0.59 15.77 5.03
C LYS A 122 -1.91 16.38 4.55
N ALA A 123 -2.87 15.56 4.12
CA ALA A 123 -4.19 16.05 3.74
C ALA A 123 -5.00 16.58 4.94
N ILE A 124 -4.73 16.07 6.15
CA ILE A 124 -5.47 16.41 7.38
C ILE A 124 -4.75 17.52 8.16
N SER A 125 -3.42 17.53 8.16
CA SER A 125 -2.61 18.40 9.01
C SER A 125 -1.59 19.20 8.22
N ASN A 126 -1.63 20.52 8.37
CA ASN A 126 -0.62 21.45 7.88
C ASN A 126 0.07 22.11 9.08
N GLY A 127 1.41 22.02 9.15
CA GLY A 127 2.17 22.69 10.22
C GLY A 127 3.58 22.15 10.43
N LYS A 128 4.24 22.68 11.47
CA LYS A 128 5.61 22.29 11.87
C LYS A 128 5.71 20.81 12.22
N TYR A 129 4.75 20.27 12.98
CA TYR A 129 4.73 18.86 13.37
C TYR A 129 4.62 17.90 12.17
N ALA A 130 3.73 18.19 11.21
CA ALA A 130 3.61 17.40 9.98
C ALA A 130 4.92 17.39 9.17
N THR A 131 5.65 18.51 9.19
CA THR A 131 6.96 18.63 8.54
C THR A 131 8.03 17.80 9.24
N ILE A 132 8.05 17.79 10.58
CA ILE A 132 8.96 16.95 11.37
C ILE A 132 8.71 15.47 11.05
N ILE A 133 7.46 15.01 11.13
CA ILE A 133 7.09 13.62 10.85
C ILE A 133 7.50 13.22 9.43
N LYS A 134 7.25 14.10 8.44
CA LYS A 134 7.69 13.88 7.05
C LYS A 134 9.19 13.60 6.95
N TYR A 135 10.03 14.41 7.59
CA TYR A 135 11.47 14.21 7.57
C TYR A 135 11.90 12.97 8.35
N THR A 136 11.21 12.63 9.45
CA THR A 136 11.44 11.38 10.19
C THR A 136 11.18 10.16 9.32
N ILE A 137 10.06 10.12 8.57
CA ILE A 137 9.76 9.03 7.64
C ILE A 137 10.83 8.96 6.56
N TYR A 138 11.22 10.08 5.93
CA TYR A 138 12.33 10.08 4.97
C TYR A 138 13.67 9.62 5.58
N GLY A 139 13.92 9.90 6.86
CA GLY A 139 15.08 9.37 7.58
C GLY A 139 15.01 7.85 7.75
N LEU A 140 13.85 7.29 8.09
CA LEU A 140 13.62 5.85 8.25
C LEU A 140 13.68 5.06 6.93
N PHE A 141 13.49 5.74 5.79
CA PHE A 141 13.68 5.13 4.47
C PHE A 141 15.11 4.62 4.27
N VAL A 142 16.11 5.36 4.73
CA VAL A 142 17.53 5.01 4.53
C VAL A 142 17.90 3.64 5.14
N PRO A 143 17.69 3.38 6.45
CA PRO A 143 17.99 2.06 7.01
C PRO A 143 17.14 0.95 6.40
N PHE A 144 15.89 1.22 6.02
CA PHE A 144 15.05 0.25 5.32
C PHE A 144 15.66 -0.16 3.96
N SER A 145 16.04 0.82 3.13
CA SER A 145 16.64 0.56 1.82
C SER A 145 17.99 -0.14 1.92
N VAL A 146 18.82 0.22 2.91
CA VAL A 146 20.11 -0.45 3.15
C VAL A 146 19.90 -1.93 3.48
N MET A 147 18.98 -2.26 4.39
CA MET A 147 18.69 -3.66 4.73
C MET A 147 18.16 -4.45 3.54
N ARG A 148 17.28 -3.84 2.74
CA ARG A 148 16.78 -4.43 1.49
C ARG A 148 17.87 -4.68 0.45
N PHE A 149 18.79 -3.74 0.29
CA PHE A 149 19.93 -3.93 -0.59
C PHE A 149 20.86 -5.07 -0.11
N LEU A 150 21.09 -5.18 1.20
CA LEU A 150 21.87 -6.27 1.79
C LEU A 150 21.21 -7.65 1.58
N ILE A 151 19.88 -7.73 1.64
CA ILE A 151 19.12 -8.93 1.28
C ILE A 151 19.40 -9.31 -0.17
N GLY A 152 19.25 -8.36 -1.10
CA GLY A 152 19.47 -8.59 -2.53
C GLY A 152 20.90 -9.01 -2.84
N PHE A 153 21.89 -8.38 -2.21
CA PHE A 153 23.30 -8.71 -2.36
C PHE A 153 23.60 -10.13 -1.86
N THR A 154 23.01 -10.50 -0.72
CA THR A 154 23.17 -11.85 -0.13
C THR A 154 22.51 -12.91 -1.02
N ARG A 155 21.29 -12.67 -1.52
CA ARG A 155 20.57 -13.54 -2.47
C ARG A 155 21.34 -13.70 -3.78
N MET A 156 21.89 -12.63 -4.32
CA MET A 156 22.69 -12.65 -5.54
C MET A 156 23.94 -13.52 -5.38
N ARG A 157 24.68 -13.38 -4.27
CA ARG A 157 25.90 -14.16 -4.02
C ARG A 157 25.64 -15.62 -3.73
N LYS A 158 24.55 -15.93 -3.03
CA LYS A 158 24.20 -17.30 -2.61
C LYS A 158 23.39 -18.06 -3.66
N GLY A 159 22.67 -17.36 -4.54
CA GLY A 159 21.86 -17.95 -5.59
C GLY A 159 20.56 -18.59 -5.11
N TYR A 160 20.09 -18.25 -3.90
CA TYR A 160 18.83 -18.73 -3.34
C TYR A 160 18.08 -17.65 -2.55
N LEU A 161 16.76 -17.82 -2.43
CA LEU A 161 15.83 -16.80 -1.94
C LEU A 161 15.82 -16.64 -0.42
N ASN A 162 16.01 -17.74 0.31
CA ASN A 162 15.81 -17.75 1.74
C ASN A 162 16.98 -18.39 2.50
N ASP A 163 17.35 -17.75 3.60
CA ASP A 163 18.39 -18.17 4.54
C ASP A 163 18.08 -17.56 5.91
N ARG A 164 18.62 -18.14 6.98
CA ARG A 164 18.53 -17.55 8.32
C ARG A 164 19.03 -16.09 8.34
N SER A 165 20.14 -15.81 7.65
CA SER A 165 20.67 -14.44 7.56
C SER A 165 19.73 -13.48 6.82
N ILE A 166 19.14 -13.95 5.71
CA ILE A 166 18.18 -13.20 4.89
C ILE A 166 16.90 -12.92 5.69
N GLU A 167 16.39 -13.91 6.43
CA GLU A 167 15.19 -13.78 7.27
C GLU A 167 15.38 -12.74 8.39
N ILE A 168 16.57 -12.67 9.00
CA ILE A 168 16.89 -11.66 10.00
C ILE A 168 16.88 -10.26 9.37
N TYR A 169 17.53 -10.08 8.21
CA TYR A 169 17.50 -8.78 7.51
C TYR A 169 16.08 -8.37 7.11
N HIS A 170 15.25 -9.32 6.66
CA HIS A 170 13.82 -9.05 6.40
C HIS A 170 13.08 -8.60 7.66
N GLY A 171 13.30 -9.30 8.78
CA GLY A 171 12.71 -8.93 10.07
C GLY A 171 13.06 -7.50 10.49
N VAL A 172 14.32 -7.10 10.33
CA VAL A 172 14.79 -5.73 10.61
C VAL A 172 14.18 -4.71 9.64
N ALA A 173 14.18 -5.00 8.34
CA ALA A 173 13.57 -4.12 7.33
C ALA A 173 12.06 -3.91 7.61
N PHE A 174 11.33 -4.97 7.92
CA PHE A 174 9.93 -4.90 8.31
C PHE A 174 9.73 -4.20 9.66
N GLY A 175 10.68 -4.28 10.59
CA GLY A 175 10.65 -3.53 11.84
C GLY A 175 10.75 -2.02 11.62
N VAL A 176 11.70 -1.57 10.79
CA VAL A 176 11.84 -0.15 10.41
C VAL A 176 10.58 0.36 9.72
N MET A 177 9.98 -0.45 8.85
CA MET A 177 8.71 -0.15 8.20
C MET A 177 7.56 -0.04 9.22
N GLY A 178 7.43 -1.01 10.12
CA GLY A 178 6.39 -1.00 11.16
C GLY A 178 6.51 0.21 12.11
N ILE A 179 7.72 0.64 12.45
CA ILE A 179 7.94 1.89 13.21
C ILE A 179 7.46 3.10 12.41
N SER A 180 7.75 3.13 11.09
CA SER A 180 7.31 4.21 10.21
C SER A 180 5.77 4.28 10.13
N ASP A 181 5.12 3.13 10.00
CA ASP A 181 3.67 2.99 9.97
C ASP A 181 3.02 3.46 11.29
N ILE A 182 3.48 2.94 12.44
CA ILE A 182 3.01 3.37 13.78
C ILE A 182 3.13 4.89 13.95
N LEU A 183 4.28 5.48 13.56
CA LEU A 183 4.49 6.93 13.67
C LEU A 183 3.48 7.71 12.83
N CYS A 184 3.22 7.27 11.60
CA CYS A 184 2.19 7.87 10.74
C CYS A 184 0.79 7.75 11.37
N THR A 185 0.42 6.56 11.84
CA THR A 185 -0.91 6.30 12.42
C THR A 185 -1.15 7.06 13.70
N ALA A 186 -0.19 7.04 14.64
CA ALA A 186 -0.26 7.81 15.87
C ALA A 186 -0.41 9.31 15.56
N SER A 187 0.30 9.81 14.55
CA SER A 187 0.21 11.20 14.12
C SER A 187 -1.15 11.55 13.51
N ILE A 188 -1.68 10.68 12.63
CA ILE A 188 -3.01 10.83 12.02
C ILE A 188 -4.08 10.90 13.12
N LEU A 189 -4.08 9.95 14.06
CA LEU A 189 -5.02 9.91 15.18
C LEU A 189 -4.92 11.14 16.07
N TYR A 190 -3.69 11.59 16.38
CA TYR A 190 -3.45 12.80 17.16
C TYR A 190 -4.05 14.05 16.48
N PHE A 191 -3.77 14.25 15.19
CA PHE A 191 -4.28 15.41 14.45
C PHE A 191 -5.80 15.39 14.28
N ILE A 192 -6.39 14.21 14.05
CA ILE A 192 -7.85 14.07 13.95
C ILE A 192 -8.51 14.40 15.29
N ASN A 193 -8.00 13.86 16.40
CA ASN A 193 -8.57 14.15 17.72
C ASN A 193 -8.53 15.67 18.01
N ASN A 194 -7.42 16.32 17.68
CA ASN A 194 -7.27 17.76 17.85
C ASN A 194 -8.17 18.56 16.89
N TYR A 195 -8.37 18.10 15.65
CA TYR A 195 -9.29 18.70 14.68
C TYR A 195 -10.75 18.56 15.12
N ASN A 196 -11.16 17.38 15.56
CA ASN A 196 -12.52 17.10 16.04
C ASN A 196 -12.87 17.98 17.24
N ARG A 197 -11.92 18.24 18.16
CA ARG A 197 -12.11 19.18 19.27
C ARG A 197 -12.34 20.62 18.84
N ARG A 198 -11.93 21.01 17.62
CA ARG A 198 -12.11 22.37 17.08
C ARG A 198 -13.36 22.52 16.22
N VAL A 199 -13.85 21.45 15.62
CA VAL A 199 -14.94 21.45 14.61
C VAL A 199 -16.27 20.93 15.16
N THR A 200 -16.45 20.95 16.48
CA THR A 200 -17.72 20.64 17.20
C THR A 200 -18.82 21.69 16.95
N LEU A 201 -19.23 21.91 15.69
CA LEU A 201 -20.39 22.74 15.33
C LEU A 201 -21.21 22.22 14.11
N ASN A 202 -21.15 20.91 13.77
CA ASN A 202 -22.08 20.14 12.89
C ASN A 202 -21.42 19.39 11.70
N PRO A 203 -20.65 18.33 11.93
CA PRO A 203 -20.31 17.39 10.86
C PRO A 203 -21.52 16.52 10.46
N SER A 204 -21.68 16.20 9.18
CA SER A 204 -22.70 15.25 8.73
C SER A 204 -22.37 13.82 9.18
N LEU A 205 -23.36 13.10 9.72
CA LEU A 205 -23.21 11.74 10.29
C LEU A 205 -22.54 10.75 9.32
N PHE A 206 -22.81 10.88 8.01
CA PHE A 206 -22.24 10.01 6.99
C PHE A 206 -20.74 10.27 6.76
N MET A 207 -20.32 11.55 6.75
CA MET A 207 -18.90 11.90 6.59
C MET A 207 -18.08 11.39 7.77
N GLN A 208 -18.63 11.45 8.99
CA GLN A 208 -18.02 10.83 10.16
C GLN A 208 -17.87 9.31 10.02
N TYR A 209 -18.90 8.61 9.53
CA TYR A 209 -18.86 7.16 9.36
C TYR A 209 -17.85 6.70 8.31
N VAL A 210 -17.82 7.36 7.15
CA VAL A 210 -16.86 7.05 6.06
C VAL A 210 -15.42 7.34 6.48
N GLN A 211 -15.20 8.43 7.22
CA GLN A 211 -13.87 8.71 7.80
C GLN A 211 -13.46 7.63 8.81
N HIS A 212 -14.38 7.22 9.69
CA HIS A 212 -14.09 6.20 10.70
C HIS A 212 -13.71 4.84 10.10
N SER A 213 -14.39 4.41 9.03
CA SER A 213 -14.08 3.15 8.33
C SER A 213 -12.66 3.14 7.72
N SER A 214 -12.26 4.25 7.08
CA SER A 214 -10.93 4.38 6.47
C SER A 214 -9.80 4.34 7.51
N TYR A 215 -10.05 4.88 8.71
CA TYR A 215 -9.08 4.82 9.81
C TYR A 215 -8.93 3.41 10.38
N THR A 216 -10.02 2.65 10.49
CA THR A 216 -9.96 1.25 10.94
C THR A 216 -9.10 0.41 10.00
N ILE A 217 -9.24 0.60 8.67
CA ILE A 217 -8.43 -0.12 7.68
C ILE A 217 -6.96 0.24 7.83
N LEU A 218 -6.65 1.52 8.00
CA LEU A 218 -5.27 2.00 8.17
C LEU A 218 -4.62 1.43 9.44
N ILE A 219 -5.33 1.45 10.57
CA ILE A 219 -4.86 0.84 11.83
C ILE A 219 -4.69 -0.68 11.67
N ALA A 220 -5.60 -1.37 10.97
CA ALA A 220 -5.53 -2.81 10.77
C ALA A 220 -4.31 -3.22 9.94
N VAL A 221 -4.01 -2.49 8.86
CA VAL A 221 -2.81 -2.72 8.02
C VAL A 221 -1.54 -2.57 8.87
N ASP A 222 -1.46 -1.51 9.67
CA ASP A 222 -0.30 -1.22 10.53
C ASP A 222 -0.10 -2.28 11.62
N ILE A 223 -1.18 -2.72 12.28
CA ILE A 223 -1.12 -3.80 13.28
C ILE A 223 -0.55 -5.06 12.65
N VAL A 224 -0.99 -5.42 11.44
CA VAL A 224 -0.46 -6.61 10.76
C VAL A 224 1.01 -6.43 10.36
N SER A 225 1.45 -5.25 9.91
CA SER A 225 2.87 -4.97 9.67
C SER A 225 3.73 -5.18 10.92
N VAL A 226 3.26 -4.71 12.07
CA VAL A 226 3.96 -4.86 13.37
C VAL A 226 4.00 -6.32 13.81
N LEU A 227 2.87 -7.02 13.75
CA LEU A 227 2.80 -8.44 14.08
C LEU A 227 3.72 -9.27 13.19
N LEU A 228 3.78 -8.97 11.89
CA LEU A 228 4.68 -9.64 10.95
C LEU A 228 6.15 -9.46 11.36
N SER A 229 6.57 -8.23 11.69
CA SER A 229 7.95 -7.97 12.15
C SER A 229 8.27 -8.72 13.44
N LEU A 230 7.37 -8.68 14.43
CA LEU A 230 7.55 -9.38 15.70
C LEU A 230 7.66 -10.89 15.50
N LEU A 231 6.82 -11.48 14.64
CA LEU A 231 6.88 -12.90 14.32
C LEU A 231 8.19 -13.28 13.63
N TYR A 232 8.66 -12.50 12.65
CA TYR A 232 9.95 -12.73 12.01
C TYR A 232 11.11 -12.70 12.99
N ILE A 233 11.12 -11.74 13.92
CA ILE A 233 12.17 -11.63 14.95
C ILE A 233 12.07 -12.81 15.92
N PHE A 234 10.87 -13.11 16.41
CA PHE A 234 10.64 -14.16 17.41
C PHE A 234 11.00 -15.55 16.89
N VAL A 235 10.56 -15.90 15.67
CA VAL A 235 10.85 -17.21 15.07
C VAL A 235 12.35 -17.39 14.81
N ASN A 236 13.07 -16.34 14.38
CA ASN A 236 14.46 -16.48 13.95
C ASN A 236 15.51 -16.27 15.06
N ILE A 237 15.20 -15.44 16.06
CA ILE A 237 16.11 -15.12 17.17
C ILE A 237 15.81 -15.99 18.40
N ILE A 238 14.53 -16.05 18.81
CA ILE A 238 14.16 -16.60 20.13
C ILE A 238 13.86 -18.09 20.04
N ASN A 239 13.12 -18.53 19.02
CA ASN A 239 12.63 -19.90 18.94
C ASN A 239 13.54 -20.85 18.13
N GLY A 240 14.86 -20.71 18.29
CA GLY A 240 15.86 -21.53 17.56
C GLY A 240 15.71 -23.05 17.72
N ASN A 241 14.92 -23.51 18.71
CA ASN A 241 14.66 -24.93 19.01
C ASN A 241 13.23 -25.39 18.67
N GLY A 242 12.40 -24.56 18.02
CA GLY A 242 11.23 -25.02 17.26
C GLY A 242 9.99 -25.52 18.01
N VAL A 243 9.83 -25.26 19.32
CA VAL A 243 8.77 -25.95 20.09
C VAL A 243 7.38 -25.29 19.96
N ILE A 244 7.27 -23.97 19.79
CA ILE A 244 5.95 -23.27 19.85
C ILE A 244 5.56 -22.57 18.54
N LEU A 245 6.49 -21.93 17.83
CA LEU A 245 6.22 -21.20 16.58
C LEU A 245 7.15 -21.66 15.45
N THR A 246 6.56 -22.11 14.35
CA THR A 246 7.31 -22.56 13.16
C THR A 246 7.44 -21.42 12.14
N LYS A 247 8.39 -21.54 11.20
CA LYS A 247 8.53 -20.58 10.08
C LYS A 247 7.23 -20.40 9.29
N ASN A 248 6.41 -21.44 9.22
CA ASN A 248 5.13 -21.42 8.53
C ASN A 248 4.09 -20.50 9.20
N SER A 249 4.24 -20.19 10.49
CA SER A 249 3.34 -19.27 11.22
C SER A 249 3.42 -17.83 10.70
N VAL A 250 4.50 -17.47 9.99
CA VAL A 250 4.71 -16.15 9.39
C VAL A 250 3.95 -16.01 8.06
N LEU A 251 3.67 -17.14 7.39
CA LEU A 251 3.12 -17.18 6.03
C LEU A 251 1.78 -16.45 5.89
N PRO A 252 0.78 -16.61 6.78
CA PRO A 252 -0.51 -15.95 6.63
C PRO A 252 -0.40 -14.42 6.67
N PHE A 253 0.44 -13.89 7.56
CA PHE A 253 0.66 -12.44 7.68
C PHE A 253 1.45 -11.89 6.48
N HIS A 254 2.39 -12.67 5.94
CA HIS A 254 3.08 -12.33 4.71
C HIS A 254 2.13 -12.30 3.51
N SER A 255 1.22 -13.27 3.40
CA SER A 255 0.17 -13.29 2.37
C SER A 255 -0.77 -12.11 2.51
N PHE A 256 -1.19 -11.78 3.73
CA PHE A 256 -2.03 -10.60 3.97
C PHE A 256 -1.31 -9.30 3.59
N LYS A 257 -0.01 -9.18 3.89
CA LYS A 257 0.81 -8.04 3.47
C LYS A 257 0.89 -7.88 1.95
N SER A 258 0.95 -9.00 1.20
CA SER A 258 1.06 -8.95 -0.27
C SER A 258 -0.12 -8.27 -0.97
N VAL A 259 -1.28 -8.17 -0.29
CA VAL A 259 -2.50 -7.53 -0.81
C VAL A 259 -2.78 -6.14 -0.20
N PHE A 260 -1.85 -5.56 0.56
CA PHE A 260 -2.04 -4.27 1.23
C PHE A 260 -2.34 -3.11 0.28
N LEU A 261 -1.63 -3.01 -0.84
CA LEU A 261 -1.87 -1.94 -1.81
C LEU A 261 -3.27 -2.07 -2.42
N LEU A 262 -3.76 -3.29 -2.64
CA LEU A 262 -5.12 -3.52 -3.08
C LEU A 262 -6.14 -3.04 -2.03
N ILE A 263 -5.97 -3.42 -0.76
CA ILE A 263 -6.85 -3.00 0.35
C ILE A 263 -6.89 -1.46 0.46
N LEU A 264 -5.72 -0.81 0.42
CA LEU A 264 -5.61 0.66 0.47
C LEU A 264 -6.24 1.34 -0.76
N SER A 265 -6.19 0.70 -1.91
CA SER A 265 -6.83 1.20 -3.14
C SER A 265 -8.34 1.08 -3.07
N VAL A 266 -8.86 -0.05 -2.56
CA VAL A 266 -10.30 -0.24 -2.34
C VAL A 266 -10.83 0.77 -1.31
N ASP A 267 -10.12 0.97 -0.21
CA ASP A 267 -10.45 2.01 0.80
C ASP A 267 -10.54 3.41 0.16
N ALA A 268 -9.53 3.81 -0.61
CA ALA A 268 -9.51 5.10 -1.29
C ALA A 268 -10.62 5.24 -2.36
N CYS A 269 -10.96 4.14 -3.03
CA CYS A 269 -12.06 4.06 -3.97
C CYS A 269 -13.40 4.32 -3.26
N LEU A 270 -13.68 3.56 -2.19
CA LEU A 270 -14.89 3.70 -1.37
C LEU A 270 -15.03 5.11 -0.79
N PHE A 271 -13.94 5.68 -0.30
CA PHE A 271 -13.91 7.05 0.20
C PHE A 271 -14.35 8.05 -0.88
N LYS A 272 -13.80 7.95 -2.10
CA LYS A 272 -14.15 8.89 -3.17
C LYS A 272 -15.61 8.78 -3.59
N TYR A 273 -16.11 7.57 -3.79
CA TYR A 273 -17.52 7.37 -4.16
C TYR A 273 -18.48 7.86 -3.07
N GLY A 274 -18.15 7.63 -1.79
CA GLY A 274 -18.93 8.15 -0.66
C GLY A 274 -19.00 9.68 -0.60
N THR A 275 -17.94 10.39 -1.00
CA THR A 275 -17.99 11.86 -1.03
C THR A 275 -18.86 12.42 -2.16
N ASN A 276 -18.95 11.72 -3.30
CA ASN A 276 -19.66 12.19 -4.48
C ASN A 276 -21.19 12.05 -4.36
N THR A 277 -21.69 11.05 -3.62
CA THR A 277 -23.13 10.83 -3.42
C THR A 277 -23.78 11.92 -2.57
N ASN A 278 -23.05 12.49 -1.61
CA ASN A 278 -23.59 13.53 -0.73
C ASN A 278 -23.78 14.89 -1.41
N THR A 279 -22.97 15.20 -2.43
CA THR A 279 -23.11 16.45 -3.20
C THR A 279 -24.38 16.47 -4.06
N CYS A 280 -24.94 15.31 -4.43
CA CYS A 280 -26.15 15.23 -5.25
C CYS A 280 -27.44 15.39 -4.44
N ASN A 281 -27.47 14.98 -3.17
CA ASN A 281 -28.70 15.04 -2.35
C ASN A 281 -29.02 16.44 -1.79
N ASN A 282 -28.05 17.35 -1.74
CA ASN A 282 -28.25 18.70 -1.19
C ASN A 282 -28.78 19.72 -2.21
N ASN A 283 -28.91 19.35 -3.49
CA ASN A 283 -29.42 20.24 -4.54
C ASN A 283 -30.92 20.06 -4.85
N ILE A 284 -31.64 19.19 -4.13
CA ILE A 284 -33.07 18.92 -4.39
C ILE A 284 -33.99 19.72 -3.45
N SER A 285 -33.47 20.40 -2.43
CA SER A 285 -34.27 21.07 -1.38
C SER A 285 -34.33 22.61 -1.48
N SER A 286 -34.10 23.21 -2.65
CA SER A 286 -34.29 24.66 -2.86
C SER A 286 -35.27 25.02 -3.98
N VAL A 287 -36.27 24.16 -4.25
CA VAL A 287 -37.42 24.51 -5.08
C VAL A 287 -38.68 24.36 -4.22
N HIS A 288 -39.41 25.46 -4.09
CA HIS A 288 -40.66 25.63 -3.35
C HIS A 288 -40.59 25.87 -1.82
N SER A 289 -40.35 27.13 -1.47
CA SER A 289 -41.15 27.82 -0.45
C SER A 289 -41.48 29.23 -0.94
N GLU A 290 -42.22 29.31 -2.06
CA GLU A 290 -43.07 30.47 -2.33
C GLU A 290 -44.29 30.35 -1.40
N VAL A 291 -44.10 30.73 -0.14
CA VAL A 291 -45.23 31.09 0.73
C VAL A 291 -45.50 32.56 0.50
N ILE A 292 -46.57 32.77 -0.27
CA ILE A 292 -47.45 33.93 -0.33
C ILE A 292 -47.28 34.85 0.89
N SER A 293 -46.72 36.04 0.70
CA SER A 293 -47.02 37.19 1.54
C SER A 293 -47.46 38.35 0.65
N SER A 294 -48.75 38.61 0.77
CA SER A 294 -49.55 39.67 0.19
C SER A 294 -48.95 41.08 0.42
N LYS A 295 -48.97 41.88 -0.65
CA LYS A 295 -49.34 43.31 -0.71
C LYS A 295 -48.99 44.18 0.51
N ASN A 296 -48.15 45.21 0.34
CA ASN A 296 -48.62 46.57 0.02
C ASN A 296 -47.53 47.67 0.08
N TYR A 297 -47.75 48.68 -0.76
CA TYR A 297 -47.29 50.08 -0.75
C TYR A 297 -45.87 50.49 -1.22
N ASN A 298 -45.87 50.99 -2.47
CA ASN A 298 -45.28 52.24 -2.98
C ASN A 298 -44.05 52.81 -2.23
N ASN A 299 -42.92 52.89 -2.93
CA ASN A 299 -42.35 54.21 -3.15
C ASN A 299 -41.46 54.30 -4.41
N LEU A 300 -41.58 55.47 -5.03
CA LEU A 300 -40.81 55.99 -6.15
C LEU A 300 -39.30 55.88 -5.95
N GLY A 301 -38.59 55.68 -7.06
CA GLY A 301 -37.44 56.55 -7.35
C GLY A 301 -36.13 55.84 -7.71
N SER A 302 -35.61 56.27 -8.85
CA SER A 302 -34.21 56.23 -9.31
C SER A 302 -33.74 54.99 -10.08
N ASN A 303 -33.50 55.27 -11.36
CA ASN A 303 -32.74 54.48 -12.33
C ASN A 303 -31.30 54.33 -11.88
N GLU A 304 -30.77 53.10 -11.88
CA GLU A 304 -29.37 52.88 -12.19
C GLU A 304 -29.21 51.53 -12.91
N ALA A 305 -28.80 51.63 -14.18
CA ALA A 305 -28.52 50.52 -15.06
C ALA A 305 -27.17 49.90 -14.67
N LEU A 306 -27.18 48.75 -14.03
CA LEU A 306 -26.00 47.91 -13.84
C LEU A 306 -26.15 46.62 -14.65
N SER A 307 -25.43 46.64 -15.78
CA SER A 307 -25.26 45.56 -16.75
C SER A 307 -24.68 44.31 -16.08
N ALA A 308 -25.53 43.33 -15.80
CA ALA A 308 -25.13 41.99 -15.37
C ALA A 308 -24.58 41.23 -16.59
N LYS A 309 -23.25 41.12 -16.66
CA LYS A 309 -22.54 40.32 -17.65
C LYS A 309 -22.68 38.84 -17.29
N ASN A 310 -23.63 38.22 -17.96
CA ASN A 310 -24.01 36.82 -17.83
C ASN A 310 -22.86 35.91 -18.31
N SER A 311 -22.06 35.36 -17.38
CA SER A 311 -21.10 34.31 -17.70
C SER A 311 -21.79 32.95 -17.66
N ASN A 312 -22.15 32.44 -18.84
CA ASN A 312 -22.57 31.06 -19.06
C ASN A 312 -21.48 30.09 -18.57
N VAL A 313 -21.60 29.61 -17.33
CA VAL A 313 -20.90 28.41 -16.89
C VAL A 313 -21.68 27.22 -17.43
N LYS A 314 -21.18 26.67 -18.54
CA LYS A 314 -21.63 25.42 -19.13
C LYS A 314 -21.27 24.29 -18.18
N SER A 315 -22.12 24.04 -17.17
CA SER A 315 -22.04 22.87 -16.31
C SER A 315 -22.42 21.64 -17.13
N SER A 316 -21.42 21.04 -17.77
CA SER A 316 -21.49 19.67 -18.26
C SER A 316 -20.73 18.80 -17.28
N LYS A 317 -21.43 18.28 -16.28
CA LYS A 317 -20.98 17.06 -15.58
C LYS A 317 -22.14 16.10 -15.51
N ILE A 318 -22.22 15.36 -16.60
CA ILE A 318 -22.87 14.07 -16.71
C ILE A 318 -22.38 13.22 -15.53
N CYS A 319 -23.28 12.94 -14.59
CA CYS A 319 -23.13 11.86 -13.65
C CYS A 319 -23.55 10.59 -14.38
N TYR A 320 -22.62 9.67 -14.62
CA TYR A 320 -22.98 8.27 -14.79
C TYR A 320 -22.19 7.44 -13.78
N ALA A 321 -22.93 6.45 -13.25
CA ALA A 321 -22.54 5.44 -12.29
C ALA A 321 -21.36 4.59 -12.77
#